data_AF-A0A1P8UD59-F1
#
_entry.id   AF-A0A1P8UD59-F1
#
_cell.length_a   1.000
_cell.length_b   1.000
_cell.length_c   1.000
_cell.angle_alpha   90.00
_cell.angle_beta   90.00
_cell.angle_gamma   90.00
#
_symmetry.space_group_name_H-M   'P 1'
#
loop_
_entity.id
_entity.type
_entity.pdbx_description
1 polymer ?
#
loop_
_entity_poly.entity_id
_entity_poly.type
_entity_poly.pdbx_seq_one_letter_code
_entity_poly.pdbx_strand_id
1 'polypeptide(L)'
;MSDNQIGWRRHRACVDYRVWLLTLPPLSAQRWAQFVNEAVAPDGAAPDATGVMTIRGDWGFAVIPPRGFPELKLNCYKNIEGSREEHIKNHLLEALHRALAGTSDHER
;
A
#
# COMPACT_ATOMS: atom_id res chain seq x y z
N MET A 1 -21.98 -8.38 -10.85
CA MET A 1 -21.39 -8.29 -9.51
C MET A 1 -19.91 -8.11 -9.75
N SER A 2 -19.40 -6.88 -9.61
CA SER A 2 -18.02 -6.56 -9.98
C SER A 2 -17.09 -7.20 -8.96
N ASP A 3 -16.28 -8.17 -9.40
CA ASP A 3 -15.18 -8.69 -8.62
C ASP A 3 -14.34 -7.50 -8.14
N ASN A 4 -14.38 -7.25 -6.84
CA ASN A 4 -13.59 -6.21 -6.20
C ASN A 4 -12.16 -6.73 -6.06
N GLN A 5 -11.53 -7.03 -7.21
CA GLN A 5 -10.24 -7.69 -7.28
C GLN A 5 -9.19 -6.74 -6.70
N ILE A 6 -8.63 -7.14 -5.56
CA ILE A 6 -7.50 -6.44 -4.93
C ILE A 6 -6.32 -6.57 -5.88
N GLY A 7 -5.81 -5.43 -6.35
CA GLY A 7 -4.74 -5.42 -7.33
C GLY A 7 -4.33 -4.01 -7.73
N TRP A 8 -3.19 -3.94 -8.40
CA TRP A 8 -2.62 -2.69 -8.87
C TRP A 8 -3.26 -2.26 -10.20
N ARG A 9 -3.77 -1.03 -10.24
CA ARG A 9 -4.20 -0.38 -11.49
C ARG A 9 -3.30 0.80 -11.81
N ARG A 10 -2.93 0.94 -13.08
CA ARG A 10 -2.19 2.13 -13.54
C ARG A 10 -3.15 3.30 -13.64
N HIS A 11 -2.80 4.44 -13.02
CA HIS A 11 -3.72 5.60 -12.98
C HIS A 11 -3.34 6.67 -14.00
N ARG A 12 -2.14 7.26 -13.88
CA ARG A 12 -1.57 8.22 -14.86
C ARG A 12 -0.04 8.18 -14.79
N ALA A 13 0.65 8.50 -15.88
CA ALA A 13 2.07 8.86 -15.83
C ALA A 13 2.17 10.38 -15.72
N CYS A 14 2.95 10.89 -14.77
CA CYS A 14 3.38 12.29 -14.84
C CYS A 14 4.73 12.35 -15.57
N VAL A 15 5.36 13.53 -15.64
CA VAL A 15 6.64 13.69 -16.35
C VAL A 15 7.71 12.77 -15.77
N ASP A 16 7.75 12.59 -14.45
CA ASP A 16 8.84 11.87 -13.78
C ASP A 16 8.45 10.51 -13.20
N TYR A 17 7.14 10.25 -13.04
CA TYR A 17 6.64 9.07 -12.33
C TYR A 17 5.65 8.21 -13.12
N ARG A 18 5.74 6.90 -12.91
CA ARG A 18 4.66 5.94 -13.14
C ARG A 18 3.81 5.86 -11.86
N VAL A 19 2.51 6.09 -11.97
CA VAL A 19 1.60 6.07 -10.81
C VAL A 19 0.68 4.86 -10.85
N TRP A 20 0.69 4.13 -9.74
CA TRP A 20 -0.14 2.96 -9.49
C TRP A 20 -1.06 3.21 -8.30
N LEU A 21 -2.26 2.64 -8.36
CA LEU A 21 -3.22 2.63 -7.28
C LEU A 21 -3.49 1.19 -6.88
N LEU A 22 -3.47 0.91 -5.58
CA LEU A 22 -3.94 -0.36 -5.03
C LEU A 22 -5.24 -0.10 -4.29
N THR A 23 -6.29 -0.82 -4.69
CA THR A 23 -7.59 -0.81 -4.02
C THR A 23 -7.44 -1.36 -2.61
N LEU A 24 -7.83 -0.56 -1.62
CA LEU A 24 -7.90 -0.94 -0.23
C LEU A 24 -9.33 -1.41 0.09
N PRO A 25 -9.53 -2.69 0.45
CA PRO A 25 -10.81 -3.12 0.99
C PRO A 25 -11.07 -2.47 2.36
N PRO A 26 -12.33 -2.46 2.83
CA PRO A 26 -12.62 -2.06 4.21
C PRO A 26 -11.87 -2.94 5.22
N LEU A 27 -11.04 -2.31 6.06
CA LEU A 27 -10.28 -2.99 7.12
C LEU A 27 -10.75 -2.53 8.51
N SER A 28 -10.79 -3.46 9.45
CA SER A 28 -10.94 -3.14 10.89
C SER A 28 -9.73 -2.33 11.38
N ALA A 29 -9.85 -1.68 12.54
CA ALA A 29 -8.73 -0.93 13.11
C ALA A 29 -7.49 -1.82 13.34
N GLN A 30 -7.68 -3.05 13.80
CA GLN A 30 -6.59 -4.02 14.03
C GLN A 30 -5.90 -4.43 12.72
N ARG A 31 -6.68 -4.82 11.71
CA ARG A 31 -6.14 -5.21 10.39
C ARG A 31 -5.45 -4.04 9.69
N TRP A 32 -5.99 -2.84 9.85
CA TRP A 32 -5.36 -1.63 9.36
C TRP A 32 -3.98 -1.40 10.02
N ALA A 33 -3.91 -1.49 11.35
CA ALA A 33 -2.64 -1.35 12.07
C ALA A 33 -1.63 -2.42 11.65
N GLN A 34 -2.07 -3.68 11.44
CA GLN A 34 -1.21 -4.74 10.92
C GLN A 34 -0.68 -4.40 9.52
N PHE A 35 -1.55 -4.03 8.58
CA PHE A 35 -1.16 -3.64 7.23
C PHE A 35 -0.11 -2.52 7.26
N VAL A 36 -0.38 -1.47 8.04
CA VAL A 36 0.52 -0.33 8.17
C VAL A 36 1.88 -0.76 8.71
N ASN A 37 1.91 -1.51 9.83
CA ASN A 37 3.14 -1.96 10.45
C ASN A 37 4.00 -2.79 9.48
N GLU A 38 3.38 -3.69 8.73
CA GLU A 38 4.10 -4.51 7.75
C GLU A 38 4.55 -3.71 6.52
N ALA A 39 3.74 -2.77 6.04
CA ALA A 39 4.05 -1.93 4.90
C ALA A 39 5.17 -0.91 5.18
N VAL A 40 5.25 -0.38 6.42
CA VAL A 40 6.24 0.63 6.82
C VAL A 40 7.46 0.05 7.53
N ALA A 41 7.44 -1.23 7.91
CA ALA A 41 8.55 -1.90 8.61
C ALA A 41 9.95 -1.70 7.97
N PRO A 42 10.11 -1.60 6.63
CA PRO A 42 11.42 -1.33 6.04
C PRO A 42 11.96 0.08 6.34
N ASP A 43 11.09 1.08 6.55
CA ASP A 43 11.46 2.50 6.42
C ASP A 43 11.04 3.39 7.63
N GLY A 44 10.30 2.85 8.62
CA GLY A 44 9.99 3.56 9.87
C GLY A 44 9.13 4.82 9.71
N ALA A 45 8.29 4.89 8.67
CA ALA A 45 7.49 6.07 8.37
C ALA A 45 6.40 6.33 9.44
N ALA A 46 6.39 7.54 10.01
CA ALA A 46 5.33 8.01 10.90
C ALA A 46 4.24 8.77 10.13
N PRO A 47 2.97 8.71 10.57
CA PRO A 47 1.90 9.50 9.97
C PRO A 47 2.10 11.00 10.21
N ASP A 48 1.74 11.81 9.22
CA ASP A 48 1.68 13.27 9.36
C ASP A 48 0.44 13.72 10.15
N ALA A 49 0.26 15.05 10.27
CA ALA A 49 -0.88 15.65 10.98
C ALA A 49 -2.26 15.26 10.40
N THR A 50 -2.31 14.74 9.18
CA THR A 50 -3.52 14.26 8.52
C THR A 50 -3.71 12.74 8.63
N GLY A 51 -2.75 12.03 9.24
CA GLY A 51 -2.75 10.58 9.35
C GLY A 51 -2.21 9.86 8.11
N VAL A 52 -1.65 10.60 7.15
CA VAL A 52 -1.05 10.04 5.93
C VAL A 52 0.40 9.63 6.22
N MET A 53 0.78 8.44 5.79
CA MET A 53 2.18 7.97 5.85
C MET A 53 2.78 7.97 4.45
N THR A 54 4.03 8.43 4.35
CA THR A 54 4.80 8.38 3.12
C THR A 54 6.04 7.53 3.33
N ILE A 55 6.11 6.42 2.60
CA ILE A 55 7.30 5.58 2.50
C ILE A 55 8.11 6.09 1.32
N ARG A 56 9.40 6.40 1.51
CA ARG A 56 10.29 6.93 0.47
C ARG A 56 11.47 6.00 0.26
N GLY A 57 11.84 5.81 -0.99
CA GLY A 57 13.08 5.15 -1.37
C GLY A 57 13.66 5.76 -2.64
N ASP A 58 14.81 5.25 -3.05
CA ASP A 58 15.42 5.56 -4.36
C ASP A 58 14.56 5.13 -5.56
N TRP A 59 13.53 4.33 -5.33
CA TRP A 59 12.53 3.91 -6.31
C TRP A 59 11.36 4.91 -6.45
N GLY A 60 11.23 5.88 -5.53
CA GLY A 60 10.14 6.84 -5.48
C GLY A 60 9.47 6.87 -4.10
N PHE A 61 8.14 6.84 -4.07
CA PHE A 61 7.41 6.85 -2.80
C PHE A 61 6.01 6.24 -2.87
N ALA A 62 5.58 5.65 -1.76
CA ALA A 62 4.22 5.18 -1.53
C ALA A 62 3.53 6.08 -0.51
N VAL A 63 2.25 6.37 -0.76
CA VAL A 63 1.39 7.15 0.13
C VAL A 63 0.32 6.23 0.66
N ILE A 64 0.42 5.91 1.95
CA ILE A 64 -0.58 5.15 2.69
C ILE A 64 -1.54 6.15 3.33
N PRO A 65 -2.82 6.18 2.91
CA PRO A 65 -3.79 7.14 3.45
C PRO A 65 -4.21 6.74 4.87
N PRO A 66 -4.97 7.59 5.58
CA PRO A 66 -5.66 7.16 6.80
C PRO A 66 -6.62 5.99 6.54
N ARG A 67 -6.98 5.27 7.61
CA ARG A 67 -7.99 4.21 7.54
C ARG A 67 -9.31 4.75 6.97
N GLY A 68 -9.93 3.99 6.07
CA GLY A 68 -11.24 4.31 5.47
C GLY A 68 -11.15 4.92 4.07
N PHE A 69 -9.95 5.26 3.60
CA PHE A 69 -9.74 5.62 2.21
C PHE A 69 -9.71 4.38 1.30
N PRO A 70 -10.28 4.46 0.09
CA PRO A 70 -10.48 3.29 -0.77
C PRO A 70 -9.22 2.85 -1.52
N GLU A 71 -8.17 3.65 -1.55
CA GLU A 71 -6.99 3.40 -2.39
C GLU A 71 -5.72 3.97 -1.75
N LEU A 72 -4.61 3.26 -1.92
CA LEU A 72 -3.27 3.81 -1.68
C LEU A 72 -2.56 4.07 -3.01
N LYS A 73 -1.58 4.98 -3.00
CA LYS A 73 -0.86 5.39 -4.21
C LYS A 73 0.62 5.03 -4.13
N LEU A 74 1.13 4.48 -5.21
CA LEU A 74 2.56 4.24 -5.42
C LEU A 74 3.05 5.08 -6.61
N ASN A 75 4.11 5.86 -6.39
CA ASN A 75 4.74 6.69 -7.41
C ASN A 75 6.17 6.21 -7.60
N CYS A 76 6.46 5.61 -8.75
CA CYS A 76 7.77 5.09 -9.09
C CYS A 76 8.45 6.00 -10.12
N TYR A 77 9.74 6.31 -9.96
CA TYR A 77 10.45 7.07 -11.00
C TYR A 77 10.42 6.31 -12.34
N LYS A 78 10.37 7.00 -13.48
CA LYS A 78 10.31 6.33 -14.80
C LYS A 78 11.54 5.47 -15.11
N ASN A 79 12.69 5.85 -14.56
CA ASN A 79 13.97 5.19 -14.77
C ASN A 79 14.24 4.06 -13.77
N ILE A 80 13.32 3.73 -12.86
CA ILE A 80 13.54 2.59 -11.97
C ILE A 80 13.51 1.28 -12.76
N GLU A 81 14.32 0.34 -12.28
CA GLU A 81 14.30 -1.04 -12.76
C GLU A 81 12.93 -1.68 -12.53
N GLY A 82 12.41 -2.37 -13.55
CA GLY A 82 11.09 -3.00 -13.48
C GLY A 82 10.98 -4.07 -12.38
N SER A 83 12.06 -4.81 -12.12
CA SER A 83 12.12 -5.80 -11.02
C SER A 83 11.89 -5.15 -9.65
N ARG A 84 12.41 -3.93 -9.46
CA ARG A 84 12.27 -3.16 -8.23
C ARG A 84 10.87 -2.60 -8.06
N GLU A 85 10.27 -2.12 -9.16
CA GLU A 85 8.87 -1.71 -9.16
C GLU A 85 7.94 -2.84 -8.72
N GLU A 86 8.11 -4.02 -9.31
CA GLU A 86 7.31 -5.20 -8.97
C GLU A 86 7.58 -5.68 -7.55
N HIS A 87 8.83 -5.60 -7.07
CA HIS A 87 9.15 -5.93 -5.69
C HIS A 87 8.37 -5.08 -4.68
N ILE A 88 8.33 -3.76 -4.85
CA ILE A 88 7.59 -2.85 -3.96
C ILE A 88 6.07 -3.08 -4.07
N LYS A 89 5.56 -3.28 -5.29
CA LYS A 89 4.15 -3.63 -5.51
C LYS A 89 3.75 -4.90 -4.78
N ASN A 90 4.57 -5.94 -4.87
CA ASN A 90 4.33 -7.22 -4.22
C ASN A 90 4.43 -7.11 -2.70
N HIS A 91 5.45 -6.41 -2.18
CA HIS A 91 5.60 -6.18 -0.75
C HIS A 91 4.34 -5.55 -0.12
N LEU A 92 3.83 -4.46 -0.71
CA LEU A 92 2.63 -3.78 -0.23
C LEU A 92 1.36 -4.63 -0.39
N LEU A 93 1.24 -5.37 -1.50
CA LEU A 93 0.11 -6.25 -1.76
C LEU A 93 0.08 -7.45 -0.80
N GLU A 94 1.23 -8.03 -0.51
CA GLU A 94 1.36 -9.12 0.46
C GLU A 94 1.06 -8.67 1.88
N ALA A 95 1.52 -7.48 2.28
CA ALA A 95 1.16 -6.89 3.58
C ALA A 95 -0.36 -6.72 3.70
N LEU A 96 -1.02 -6.29 2.62
CA LEU A 96 -2.47 -6.20 2.57
C LEU A 96 -3.14 -7.57 2.68
N HIS A 97 -2.66 -8.57 1.95
CA HIS A 97 -3.18 -9.93 2.02
C HIS A 97 -3.01 -10.56 3.40
N ARG A 98 -1.87 -10.34 4.07
CA ARG A 98 -1.64 -10.82 5.45
C ARG A 98 -2.57 -10.13 6.44
N ALA A 99 -2.78 -8.82 6.31
CA ALA A 99 -3.77 -8.10 7.12
C ALA A 99 -5.20 -8.59 6.88
N LEU A 100 -5.54 -9.02 5.66
CA LEU A 100 -6.86 -9.59 5.35
C LEU A 100 -7.04 -11.02 5.87
N ALA A 101 -5.98 -11.82 5.80
CA ALA A 101 -5.95 -13.18 6.33
C ALA A 101 -5.89 -13.20 7.87
N GLY A 102 -5.37 -12.13 8.48
CA GLY A 102 -5.32 -11.93 9.93
C GLY A 102 -6.71 -11.75 10.55
N THR A 103 -7.33 -12.87 10.92
CA THR A 103 -7.86 -13.22 12.25
C THR A 103 -8.56 -14.58 12.13
N SER A 104 -7.78 -15.66 12.20
CA SER A 104 -8.27 -16.97 12.63
C SER A 104 -7.73 -17.21 14.03
N ASP A 105 -8.17 -16.45 15.02
CA ASP A 105 -7.90 -16.82 16.42
C ASP A 105 -8.94 -16.24 17.39
N HIS A 106 -9.71 -17.19 17.94
CA HIS A 106 -10.26 -17.22 19.30
C HIS A 106 -11.28 -16.15 19.71
N GLU A 107 -12.54 -16.32 19.29
CA GLU A 107 -13.66 -16.14 20.22
C GLU A 107 -13.81 -17.46 21.00
N ARG A 108 -13.25 -17.51 22.20
CA ARG A 108 -13.67 -18.39 23.29
C ARG A 108 -14.29 -17.53 24.39
#